data_AF-A0A0F9R0U5-F1
#
_entry.id   AF-A0A0F9R0U5-F1
#
_cell.length_a   1.000
_cell.length_b   1.000
_cell.length_c   1.000
_cell.angle_alpha   90.00
_cell.angle_beta   90.00
_cell.angle_gamma   90.00
#
_symmetry.space_group_name_H-M   'P 1'
#
loop_
_entity.id
_entity.type
_entity.pdbx_description
1 polymer ?
#
loop_
_entity_poly.entity_id
_entity_poly.type
_entity_poly.pdbx_seq_one_letter_code
_entity_poly.pdbx_strand_id
1 'polypeptide(L)'
;IFTVETGLHIIDVADEYDLLDKIEITKPVAHTKTAESLFKPLRKRYKDIKLICSLFSDSQIFQENYKLLDQMKKLKVQVINLNHHRFNLDIFKRVKRAGFKFYLWGVLFKHFMKKYLNLSYEGEFIDGIYTNYPDKLVELRSEVNV
;
A
#
# COMPACT_ATOMS: atom_id res chain seq x y z
N ILE A 1 -5.31 15.88 -1.32
CA ILE A 1 -4.48 14.86 -2.01
C ILE A 1 -3.42 15.61 -2.80
N PHE A 2 -2.12 15.43 -2.50
CA PHE A 2 -1.05 16.17 -3.17
C PHE A 2 -0.92 15.80 -4.66
N THR A 3 -0.42 16.72 -5.49
CA THR A 3 -0.31 16.56 -6.95
C THR A 3 0.85 15.64 -7.33
N VAL A 4 0.95 15.26 -8.61
CA VAL A 4 2.13 14.53 -9.13
C VAL A 4 3.39 15.37 -8.98
N GLU A 5 3.29 16.67 -9.23
CA GLU A 5 4.38 17.64 -9.06
C GLU A 5 4.92 17.67 -7.63
N THR A 6 4.05 17.72 -6.62
CA THR A 6 4.50 17.58 -5.21
C THR A 6 5.22 16.25 -4.98
N GLY A 7 4.75 15.16 -5.60
CA GLY A 7 5.40 13.87 -5.51
C GLY A 7 6.81 13.88 -6.13
N LEU A 8 6.98 14.53 -7.28
CA LEU A 8 8.29 14.69 -7.91
C LEU A 8 9.23 15.52 -7.04
N HIS A 9 8.75 16.63 -6.50
CA HIS A 9 9.56 17.49 -5.64
C HIS A 9 10.02 16.78 -4.36
N ILE A 10 9.14 15.97 -3.73
CA ILE A 10 9.55 15.13 -2.58
C ILE A 10 10.67 14.16 -2.98
N ILE A 11 10.60 13.57 -4.17
CA ILE A 11 11.63 12.64 -4.61
C ILE A 11 12.93 13.39 -4.92
N ASP A 12 12.87 14.57 -5.53
CA ASP A 12 14.04 15.41 -5.78
C ASP A 12 14.73 15.80 -4.46
N VAL A 13 13.96 16.25 -3.46
CA VAL A 13 14.52 16.53 -2.13
C VAL A 13 15.08 15.26 -1.50
N ALA A 14 14.42 14.10 -1.61
CA ALA A 14 14.98 12.87 -1.05
C ALA A 14 16.28 12.42 -1.75
N ASP A 15 16.44 12.70 -3.04
CA ASP A 15 17.67 12.45 -3.80
C ASP A 15 18.82 13.34 -3.32
N GLU A 16 18.55 14.64 -3.07
CA GLU A 16 19.54 15.59 -2.54
C GLU A 16 20.14 15.19 -1.19
N TYR A 17 19.43 14.38 -0.40
CA TYR A 17 19.85 13.93 0.93
C TYR A 17 20.21 12.43 1.00
N ASP A 18 20.32 11.74 -0.15
CA ASP A 18 20.59 10.29 -0.22
C ASP A 18 19.55 9.42 0.54
N LEU A 19 18.28 9.82 0.50
CA LEU A 19 17.17 9.17 1.23
C LEU A 19 16.19 8.39 0.33
N LEU A 20 16.48 8.24 -0.96
CA LEU A 20 15.56 7.59 -1.91
C LEU A 20 15.16 6.16 -1.52
N ASP A 21 16.07 5.40 -0.92
CA ASP A 21 15.80 4.02 -0.48
C ASP A 21 14.98 3.96 0.83
N LYS A 22 14.89 5.09 1.54
CA LYS A 22 14.17 5.27 2.82
C LYS A 22 12.74 5.77 2.66
N ILE A 23 12.36 6.27 1.48
CA ILE A 23 11.04 6.85 1.26
C ILE A 23 10.10 5.91 0.48
N GLU A 24 8.80 6.06 0.73
CA GLU A 24 7.73 5.38 0.01
C GLU A 24 6.69 6.41 -0.41
N ILE A 25 6.44 6.53 -1.73
CA ILE A 25 5.49 7.51 -2.26
C ILE A 25 4.12 6.85 -2.42
N THR A 26 3.17 7.30 -1.61
CA THR A 26 1.79 6.82 -1.64
C THR A 26 0.89 7.76 -2.45
N LYS A 27 0.13 7.20 -3.39
CA LYS A 27 -0.97 7.92 -4.07
C LYS A 27 -2.23 7.07 -4.11
N PRO A 28 -3.40 7.65 -3.84
CA PRO A 28 -4.62 6.95 -4.10
C PRO A 28 -5.03 7.01 -5.57
N VAL A 29 -5.47 5.87 -6.10
CA VAL A 29 -6.21 5.84 -7.36
C VAL A 29 -7.66 6.19 -7.04
N ALA A 30 -8.21 7.16 -7.74
CA ALA A 30 -9.60 7.62 -7.58
C ALA A 30 -10.33 7.54 -8.92
N HIS A 31 -11.66 7.63 -8.91
CA HIS A 31 -12.48 7.57 -10.13
C HIS A 31 -12.05 8.58 -11.22
N THR A 32 -11.49 9.72 -10.84
CA THR A 32 -11.01 10.77 -11.76
C THR A 32 -9.54 10.63 -12.20
N LYS A 33 -8.75 9.73 -11.60
CA LYS A 33 -7.31 9.61 -11.88
C LYS A 33 -6.88 8.16 -11.96
N THR A 34 -6.37 7.76 -13.13
CA THR A 34 -5.85 6.42 -13.37
C THR A 34 -4.51 6.19 -12.66
N ALA A 35 -4.16 4.93 -12.43
CA ALA A 35 -2.82 4.57 -11.94
C ALA A 35 -1.72 5.13 -12.85
N GLU A 36 -1.91 5.09 -14.17
CA GLU A 36 -0.96 5.62 -15.14
C GLU A 36 -0.74 7.13 -14.97
N SER A 37 -1.80 7.93 -14.82
CA SER A 37 -1.64 9.39 -14.70
C SER A 37 -0.95 9.80 -13.39
N LEU A 38 -1.02 8.95 -12.36
CA LEU A 38 -0.41 9.21 -11.05
C LEU A 38 1.04 8.71 -10.97
N PHE A 39 1.32 7.49 -11.42
CA PHE A 39 2.59 6.81 -11.16
C PHE A 39 3.56 6.86 -12.34
N LYS A 40 3.08 6.95 -13.60
CA LYS A 40 3.97 6.98 -14.78
C LYS A 40 4.95 8.16 -14.74
N PRO A 41 4.56 9.39 -14.36
CA PRO A 41 5.50 10.49 -14.26
C PRO A 41 6.56 10.27 -13.17
N LEU A 42 6.16 9.76 -12.00
CA LEU A 42 7.07 9.44 -10.90
C LEU A 42 8.10 8.38 -11.32
N ARG A 43 7.64 7.31 -11.97
CA ARG A 43 8.49 6.23 -12.46
C ARG A 43 9.43 6.67 -13.60
N LYS A 44 9.00 7.63 -14.43
CA LYS A 44 9.85 8.21 -15.49
C LYS A 44 11.02 8.98 -14.88
N ARG A 45 10.78 9.70 -13.78
CA ARG A 45 11.81 10.48 -13.08
C ARG A 45 12.76 9.57 -12.28
N TYR A 46 12.23 8.60 -11.53
CA TYR A 46 13.02 7.65 -10.74
C TYR A 46 12.50 6.23 -10.92
N LYS A 47 13.33 5.37 -11.53
CA LYS A 47 12.92 4.01 -11.94
C LYS A 47 12.64 3.07 -10.77
N ASP A 48 13.33 3.24 -9.64
CA ASP A 48 13.35 2.25 -8.56
C ASP A 48 12.68 2.74 -7.27
N ILE A 49 12.10 3.95 -7.27
CA ILE A 49 11.36 4.48 -6.11
C ILE A 49 10.24 3.52 -5.68
N LYS A 50 10.05 3.37 -4.36
CA LYS A 50 8.94 2.57 -3.83
C LYS A 50 7.63 3.35 -3.98
N LEU A 51 6.71 2.79 -4.73
CA LEU A 51 5.37 3.34 -4.94
C LEU A 51 4.34 2.48 -4.21
N ILE A 52 3.36 3.16 -3.62
CA ILE A 52 2.23 2.56 -2.93
C ILE A 52 0.93 3.10 -3.54
N CYS A 53 0.03 2.20 -3.91
CA CYS A 53 -1.32 2.58 -4.30
C CYS A 53 -2.28 2.43 -3.12
N SER A 54 -2.96 3.52 -2.78
CA SER A 54 -4.07 3.48 -1.84
C SER A 54 -5.38 3.17 -2.55
N LEU A 55 -6.11 2.20 -2.01
CA LEU A 55 -7.45 1.86 -2.43
C LEU A 55 -8.47 2.50 -1.48
N PHE A 56 -9.55 3.02 -2.06
CA PHE A 56 -10.66 3.65 -1.34
C PHE A 56 -11.96 2.86 -1.42
N SER A 57 -12.07 1.90 -2.34
CA SER A 57 -13.20 0.98 -2.43
C SER A 57 -12.75 -0.40 -2.89
N ASP A 58 -13.40 -1.41 -2.32
CA ASP A 58 -13.42 -2.79 -2.79
C ASP A 58 -13.71 -2.91 -4.29
N SER A 59 -14.66 -2.12 -4.82
CA SER A 59 -14.99 -2.11 -6.25
C SER A 59 -13.78 -1.82 -7.15
N GLN A 60 -12.78 -1.07 -6.67
CA GLN A 60 -11.57 -0.77 -7.46
C GLN A 60 -10.73 -2.03 -7.72
N ILE A 61 -10.79 -2.99 -6.80
CA ILE A 61 -10.20 -4.31 -7.02
C ILE A 61 -11.17 -5.14 -7.87
N PHE A 62 -12.45 -5.25 -7.48
CA PHE A 62 -13.37 -6.21 -8.10
C PHE A 62 -13.95 -5.83 -9.47
N GLN A 63 -13.65 -4.63 -10.00
CA GLN A 63 -14.04 -4.26 -11.36
C GLN A 63 -13.65 -5.34 -12.38
N GLU A 64 -14.58 -5.65 -13.28
CA GLU A 64 -14.68 -6.90 -14.07
C GLU A 64 -13.47 -7.26 -14.95
N ASN A 65 -12.45 -6.41 -15.06
CA ASN A 65 -11.31 -6.63 -15.94
C ASN A 65 -9.94 -6.52 -15.28
N TYR A 66 -9.84 -6.50 -13.94
CA TYR A 66 -8.55 -6.52 -13.21
C TYR A 66 -7.53 -5.43 -13.62
N LYS A 67 -7.97 -4.44 -14.41
CA LYS A 67 -7.08 -3.48 -15.10
C LYS A 67 -6.21 -2.71 -14.13
N LEU A 68 -6.69 -2.46 -12.91
CA LEU A 68 -5.93 -1.73 -11.91
C LEU A 68 -4.70 -2.50 -11.45
N LEU A 69 -4.83 -3.78 -11.07
CA LEU A 69 -3.69 -4.59 -10.64
C LEU A 69 -2.68 -4.77 -11.77
N ASP A 70 -3.14 -4.98 -13.01
CA ASP A 70 -2.28 -5.09 -14.18
C ASP A 70 -1.53 -3.77 -14.49
N GLN A 71 -2.23 -2.64 -14.41
CA GLN A 71 -1.62 -1.31 -14.54
C GLN A 71 -0.56 -1.09 -13.46
N MET A 72 -0.89 -1.40 -12.22
CA MET A 72 0.04 -1.28 -11.09
C MET A 72 1.29 -2.16 -11.28
N LYS A 73 1.13 -3.38 -11.78
CA LYS A 73 2.23 -4.29 -12.10
C LYS A 73 3.13 -3.72 -13.21
N LYS A 74 2.55 -3.19 -14.29
CA LYS A 74 3.28 -2.51 -15.37
C LYS A 74 4.05 -1.28 -14.88
N LEU A 75 3.49 -0.55 -13.92
CA LEU A 75 4.10 0.63 -13.30
C LEU A 75 5.08 0.28 -12.17
N LYS A 76 5.32 -1.03 -11.94
CA LYS A 76 6.16 -1.59 -10.88
C LYS A 76 5.77 -1.10 -9.48
N VAL A 77 4.48 -0.85 -9.22
CA VAL A 77 4.02 -0.50 -7.88
C VAL A 77 4.24 -1.70 -6.97
N GLN A 78 4.78 -1.48 -5.78
CA GLN A 78 5.21 -2.56 -4.90
C GLN A 78 4.15 -2.91 -3.85
N VAL A 79 3.37 -1.93 -3.44
CA VAL A 79 2.44 -2.06 -2.31
C VAL A 79 1.05 -1.59 -2.69
N ILE A 80 0.05 -2.34 -2.26
CA ILE A 80 -1.34 -1.90 -2.17
C ILE A 80 -1.65 -1.63 -0.70
N ASN A 81 -2.18 -0.44 -0.39
CA ASN A 81 -2.70 -0.18 0.93
C ASN A 81 -4.22 0.06 0.91
N LEU A 82 -4.89 -0.31 1.99
CA LEU A 82 -6.34 -0.25 2.11
C LEU A 82 -6.74 0.19 3.53
N ASN A 83 -7.80 0.99 3.63
CA ASN A 83 -8.38 1.28 4.94
C ASN A 83 -8.95 0.00 5.53
N HIS A 84 -8.63 -0.29 6.79
CA HIS A 84 -9.03 -1.55 7.41
C HIS A 84 -10.56 -1.74 7.50
N HIS A 85 -11.36 -0.67 7.51
CA HIS A 85 -12.84 -0.75 7.44
C HIS A 85 -13.34 -1.29 6.10
N ARG A 86 -12.53 -1.23 5.04
CA ARG A 86 -12.82 -1.78 3.71
C ARG A 86 -12.18 -3.14 3.48
N PHE A 87 -11.46 -3.66 4.46
CA PHE A 87 -10.81 -4.95 4.37
C PHE A 87 -11.84 -6.06 4.17
N ASN A 88 -11.61 -6.91 3.16
CA ASN A 88 -12.21 -8.23 3.07
C ASN A 88 -11.12 -9.24 2.69
N LEU A 89 -11.38 -10.52 3.00
CA LEU A 89 -10.39 -11.58 2.80
C LEU A 89 -10.08 -11.81 1.31
N ASP A 90 -11.06 -11.61 0.42
CA ASP A 90 -10.88 -11.83 -1.01
C ASP A 90 -9.96 -10.78 -1.65
N ILE A 91 -10.05 -9.53 -1.22
CA ILE A 91 -9.10 -8.46 -1.58
C ILE A 91 -7.69 -8.88 -1.19
N PHE A 92 -7.49 -9.31 0.07
CA PHE A 92 -6.18 -9.72 0.55
C PHE A 92 -5.60 -10.84 -0.30
N LYS A 93 -6.36 -11.92 -0.51
CA LYS A 93 -5.97 -13.05 -1.36
C LYS A 93 -5.61 -12.62 -2.77
N ARG A 94 -6.38 -11.72 -3.36
CA ARG A 94 -6.21 -11.26 -4.76
C ARG A 94 -4.98 -10.37 -4.92
N VAL A 95 -4.73 -9.49 -3.95
CA VAL A 95 -3.52 -8.67 -3.89
C VAL A 95 -2.27 -9.56 -3.76
N LYS A 96 -2.32 -10.53 -2.84
CA LYS A 96 -1.23 -11.47 -2.58
C LYS A 96 -0.91 -12.36 -3.78
N ARG A 97 -1.92 -12.99 -4.38
CA ARG A 97 -1.77 -13.76 -5.63
C ARG A 97 -1.20 -12.94 -6.79
N ALA A 98 -1.45 -11.64 -6.82
CA ALA A 98 -0.90 -10.75 -7.84
C ALA A 98 0.56 -10.32 -7.57
N GLY A 99 1.13 -10.70 -6.41
CA GLY A 99 2.52 -10.49 -6.03
C GLY A 99 2.81 -9.13 -5.38
N PHE A 100 1.78 -8.44 -4.88
CA PHE A 100 1.96 -7.15 -4.19
C PHE A 100 2.07 -7.35 -2.68
N LYS A 101 2.84 -6.47 -2.03
CA LYS A 101 2.70 -6.27 -0.59
C LYS A 101 1.34 -5.64 -0.28
N PHE A 102 0.79 -5.95 0.87
CA PHE A 102 -0.51 -5.46 1.32
C PHE A 102 -0.41 -4.80 2.69
N TYR A 103 -0.65 -3.50 2.72
CA TYR A 103 -0.66 -2.69 3.94
C TYR A 103 -2.09 -2.32 4.35
N LEU A 104 -2.32 -2.22 5.65
CA LEU A 104 -3.59 -1.73 6.21
C LEU A 104 -3.37 -0.42 6.94
N TRP A 105 -4.27 0.54 6.74
CA TRP A 105 -4.26 1.81 7.48
C TRP A 105 -5.56 2.06 8.24
N GLY A 106 -5.46 2.92 9.25
CA GLY A 106 -6.56 3.21 10.16
C GLY A 106 -6.77 2.14 11.24
N VAL A 107 -5.80 1.25 11.48
CA VAL A 107 -5.93 0.18 12.48
C VAL A 107 -5.67 0.75 13.88
N LEU A 108 -6.75 1.13 14.58
CA LEU A 108 -6.64 1.81 15.88
C LEU A 108 -6.87 0.90 17.10
N PHE A 109 -7.69 -0.13 16.97
CA PHE A 109 -8.11 -0.95 18.12
C PHE A 109 -7.30 -2.25 18.24
N LYS A 110 -6.98 -2.63 19.49
CA LYS A 110 -6.26 -3.86 19.85
C LYS A 110 -6.83 -5.12 19.18
N HIS A 111 -8.17 -5.22 19.11
CA HIS A 111 -8.85 -6.33 18.43
C HIS A 111 -8.42 -6.47 16.96
N PHE A 112 -8.41 -5.38 16.20
CA PHE A 112 -8.01 -5.40 14.79
C PHE A 112 -6.50 -5.62 14.61
N MET A 113 -5.67 -5.05 15.48
CA MET A 113 -4.22 -5.32 15.49
C MET A 113 -3.95 -6.82 15.63
N LYS A 114 -4.52 -7.48 16.66
CA LYS A 114 -4.38 -8.92 16.86
C LYS A 114 -4.90 -9.72 15.67
N LYS A 115 -6.06 -9.33 15.12
CA LYS A 115 -6.63 -9.97 13.92
C LYS A 115 -5.65 -9.93 12.75
N TYR A 116 -5.09 -8.77 12.42
CA TYR A 116 -4.24 -8.61 11.25
C TYR A 116 -2.82 -9.15 11.43
N LEU A 117 -2.30 -9.19 12.67
CA LEU A 117 -1.03 -9.86 12.98
C LEU A 117 -1.12 -11.38 12.76
N ASN A 118 -2.27 -11.99 13.06
CA ASN A 118 -2.51 -13.43 12.89
C ASN A 118 -3.02 -13.83 11.50
N LEU A 119 -3.41 -12.86 10.68
CA LEU A 119 -4.03 -13.15 9.40
C LEU A 119 -2.96 -13.61 8.40
N SER A 120 -3.06 -14.87 7.97
CA SER A 120 -2.24 -15.43 6.90
C SER A 120 -3.09 -16.00 5.77
N TYR A 121 -2.53 -15.99 4.56
CA TYR A 121 -3.06 -16.69 3.40
C TYR A 121 -1.90 -17.32 2.64
N GLU A 122 -1.90 -18.64 2.45
CA GLU A 122 -0.81 -19.39 1.77
C GLU A 122 0.58 -19.08 2.35
N GLY A 123 0.66 -18.88 3.67
CA GLY A 123 1.91 -18.52 4.36
C GLY A 123 2.30 -17.04 4.26
N GLU A 124 1.55 -16.23 3.51
CA GLU A 124 1.76 -14.79 3.42
C GLU A 124 0.92 -14.02 4.45
N PHE A 125 1.54 -13.03 5.09
CA PHE A 125 0.91 -12.19 6.11
C PHE A 125 0.63 -10.77 5.60
N ILE A 126 -0.09 -9.97 6.39
CA ILE A 126 -0.16 -8.52 6.19
C ILE A 126 1.26 -7.93 6.32
N ASP A 127 1.72 -7.20 5.29
CA ASP A 127 3.10 -6.75 5.20
C ASP A 127 3.37 -5.43 5.97
N GLY A 128 2.31 -4.73 6.37
CA GLY A 128 2.42 -3.44 7.05
C GLY A 128 1.10 -2.96 7.63
N ILE A 129 1.17 -2.32 8.80
CA ILE A 129 0.01 -1.75 9.50
C ILE A 129 0.36 -0.32 9.90
N TYR A 130 -0.41 0.64 9.38
CA TYR A 130 -0.37 2.03 9.82
C TYR A 130 -1.34 2.22 11.00
N THR A 131 -0.81 2.68 12.11
CA THR A 131 -1.55 2.93 13.35
C THR A 131 -1.02 4.15 14.07
N ASN A 132 -1.87 4.76 14.91
CA ASN A 132 -1.49 5.82 15.82
C ASN A 132 -0.89 5.28 17.13
N TYR A 133 -0.87 3.95 17.32
CA TYR A 133 -0.33 3.28 18.51
C TYR A 133 0.73 2.22 18.12
N PRO A 134 1.86 2.64 17.51
CA PRO A 134 2.87 1.71 17.00
C PRO A 134 3.55 0.90 18.11
N ASP A 135 3.75 1.51 19.28
CA ASP A 135 4.23 0.87 20.51
C ASP A 135 3.38 -0.34 20.91
N LYS A 136 2.06 -0.14 21.01
CA LYS A 136 1.11 -1.21 21.34
C LYS A 136 1.09 -2.30 20.27
N LEU A 137 1.19 -1.92 19.00
CA LEU A 137 1.24 -2.90 17.92
C LEU A 137 2.51 -3.77 18.00
N VAL A 138 3.65 -3.17 18.35
CA VAL A 138 4.92 -3.91 18.54
C VAL A 138 4.83 -4.86 19.72
N GLU A 139 4.29 -4.42 20.86
CA GLU A 139 4.05 -5.27 22.03
C GLU A 139 3.16 -6.48 21.68
N LEU A 140 2.04 -6.22 20.99
CA LEU A 140 1.12 -7.26 20.54
C LEU A 140 1.75 -8.28 19.59
N ARG A 141 2.68 -7.83 18.73
CA ARG A 141 3.39 -8.73 17.83
C ARG A 141 4.26 -9.73 18.60
N SER A 142 4.83 -9.33 19.72
CA SER A 142 5.60 -10.23 20.59
C SER A 142 4.71 -11.24 21.31
N GLU A 143 3.47 -10.88 21.65
CA GLU A 143 2.48 -11.80 22.24
C GLU A 143 1.99 -12.87 21.25
N VAL A 144 1.97 -12.55 19.95
CA VAL A 144 1.35 -13.37 18.90
C VAL A 144 2.33 -14.36 18.25
N ASN A 145 3.64 -14.10 18.29
CA ASN A 145 4.67 -14.98 17.73
C ASN A 145 5.19 -16.02 18.76
N VAL A 146 4.34 -16.45 19.69
CA VAL A 146 4.56 -17.57 20.61
C VAL A 146 3.74 -18.77 20.16
#